data_AF-A0A4D4LS82-F1
#
_entry.id   AF-A0A4D4LS82-F1
#
_cell.length_a   1.000
_cell.length_b   1.000
_cell.length_c   1.000
_cell.angle_alpha   90.00
_cell.angle_beta   90.00
_cell.angle_gamma   90.00
#
_symmetry.space_group_name_H-M   'P 1'
#
loop_
_entity.id
_entity.type
_entity.pdbx_description
1 polymer ?
#
loop_
_entity_poly.entity_id
_entity_poly.type
_entity_poly.pdbx_seq_one_letter_code
_entity_poly.pdbx_strand_id
1 'polypeptide(L)'
;MPSHLSADRPAAQPPPRGTVDALISQTRRLRGDVDAVRRDAPADGTDPQGRWQRALCDLAVHQLNDLDAHLAQLRDGPQPAPAAPSTAGPAERAVPTAPGAAPCSAASAPPSGTC
;
A
#
# COMPACT_ATOMS: atom_id res chain seq x y z
N MET A 1 -23.73 8.38 33.71
CA MET A 1 -23.99 7.66 32.44
C MET A 1 -24.16 8.68 31.32
N PRO A 2 -23.12 9.07 30.57
CA PRO A 2 -23.30 9.85 29.36
C PRO A 2 -23.59 8.91 28.19
N SER A 3 -24.86 8.88 27.77
CA SER A 3 -25.44 7.94 26.81
C SER A 3 -25.64 8.56 25.40
N HIS A 4 -24.66 9.29 24.85
CA HIS A 4 -24.78 9.82 23.49
C HIS A 4 -23.43 9.84 22.74
N LEU A 5 -22.77 8.68 22.61
CA LEU A 5 -21.66 8.48 21.65
C LEU A 5 -22.06 7.62 20.44
N SER A 6 -23.34 7.24 20.34
CA SER A 6 -23.82 6.29 19.32
C SER A 6 -24.71 6.91 18.22
N ALA A 7 -24.89 8.24 18.21
CA ALA A 7 -25.89 8.91 17.37
C ALA A 7 -25.35 9.78 16.22
N ASP A 8 -24.03 9.85 16.01
CA ASP A 8 -23.46 10.28 14.72
C ASP A 8 -23.01 9.04 13.93
N ARG A 9 -23.97 8.14 13.67
CA ARG A 9 -23.83 7.11 12.64
C ARG A 9 -24.34 7.76 11.37
N PRO A 10 -23.50 8.04 10.35
CA PRO A 10 -23.97 8.57 9.09
C PRO A 10 -25.01 7.61 8.53
N ALA A 11 -26.25 8.10 8.44
CA ALA A 11 -27.31 7.42 7.73
C ALA A 11 -26.90 7.32 6.25
N ALA A 12 -27.14 6.14 5.67
CA ALA A 12 -26.64 5.67 4.38
C ALA A 12 -25.15 5.28 4.39
N GLN A 13 -24.86 4.00 4.64
CA GLN A 13 -23.60 3.40 4.18
C GLN A 13 -23.55 3.60 2.66
N PRO A 14 -22.63 4.44 2.15
CA PRO A 14 -22.41 4.52 0.73
C PRO A 14 -21.98 3.13 0.24
N PRO A 15 -22.15 2.81 -1.07
CA PRO A 15 -21.50 1.63 -1.65
C PRO A 15 -20.04 1.57 -1.18
N PRO A 16 -19.41 0.39 -1.04
CA PRO A 16 -18.11 0.19 -0.36
C PRO A 16 -17.01 1.20 -0.74
N ARG A 17 -17.09 1.79 -1.94
CA ARG A 17 -16.26 2.94 -2.35
C ARG A 17 -16.35 4.19 -1.47
N GLY A 18 -17.50 4.55 -0.92
CA GLY A 18 -17.62 5.72 -0.04
C GLY A 18 -17.04 5.50 1.36
N THR A 19 -16.98 4.25 1.84
CA THR A 19 -16.22 3.91 3.07
C THR A 19 -14.72 4.08 2.84
N VAL A 20 -14.20 3.63 1.69
CA VAL A 20 -12.77 3.81 1.35
C VAL A 20 -12.43 5.29 1.17
N ASP A 21 -13.29 6.06 0.50
CA ASP A 21 -13.10 7.51 0.33
C ASP A 21 -13.13 8.28 1.67
N ALA A 22 -14.03 7.88 2.58
CA ALA A 22 -14.08 8.42 3.93
C ALA A 22 -12.80 8.12 4.72
N LEU A 23 -12.27 6.90 4.60
CA LEU A 23 -11.00 6.51 5.23
C LEU A 23 -9.81 7.29 4.64
N ILE A 24 -9.74 7.46 3.31
CA ILE A 24 -8.72 8.30 2.66
C ILE A 24 -8.79 9.72 3.23
N SER A 25 -9.99 10.32 3.24
CA SER A 25 -10.20 11.67 3.77
C SER A 25 -9.82 11.78 5.25
N GLN A 26 -10.15 10.78 6.05
CA GLN A 26 -9.79 10.73 7.47
C GLN A 26 -8.28 10.64 7.68
N THR A 27 -7.59 9.80 6.91
CA THR A 27 -6.13 9.61 7.00
C THR A 27 -5.39 10.89 6.63
N ARG A 28 -5.89 11.64 5.64
CA ARG A 28 -5.36 12.95 5.25
C ARG A 28 -5.51 14.00 6.34
N ARG A 29 -6.65 14.02 7.05
CA ARG A 29 -6.85 14.91 8.21
C ARG A 29 -5.88 14.57 9.34
N LEU A 30 -5.82 13.28 9.71
CA LEU A 30 -4.94 12.81 10.77
C LEU A 30 -3.46 13.12 10.49
N ARG A 31 -3.02 12.98 9.23
CA ARG A 31 -1.67 13.37 8.82
C ARG A 31 -1.41 14.86 9.05
N GLY A 32 -2.39 15.72 8.77
CA GLY A 32 -2.31 17.16 9.06
C GLY A 32 -2.20 17.42 10.56
N ASP A 33 -2.99 16.72 11.37
CA ASP A 33 -2.96 16.85 12.84
C ASP A 33 -1.59 16.42 13.40
N VAL A 34 -1.02 15.31 12.92
CA VAL A 34 0.31 14.84 13.33
C VAL A 34 1.41 15.78 12.84
N ASP A 35 1.29 16.36 11.63
CA ASP A 35 2.23 17.38 11.16
C ASP A 35 2.17 18.65 12.02
N ALA A 36 0.99 19.04 12.49
CA ALA A 36 0.83 20.17 13.42
C ALA A 36 1.54 19.89 14.75
N VAL A 37 1.36 18.70 15.34
CA VAL A 37 2.08 18.27 16.56
C VAL A 37 3.60 18.30 16.34
N ARG A 38 4.07 17.86 15.17
CA ARG A 38 5.49 17.89 14.82
C ARG A 38 6.05 19.31 14.75
N ARG A 39 5.28 20.26 14.22
CA ARG A 39 5.68 21.67 14.09
C ARG A 39 5.66 22.40 15.43
N ASP A 40 4.75 22.02 16.33
CA ASP A 40 4.63 22.57 17.68
C ASP A 40 5.77 22.11 18.60
N ALA A 41 6.34 20.92 18.35
CA ALA A 41 7.49 20.42 19.11
C ALA A 41 8.74 21.31 18.86
N PRO A 42 9.36 21.87 19.92
CA PRO A 42 10.51 22.75 19.80
C PRO A 42 11.68 22.02 19.12
N ALA A 43 12.23 22.67 18.09
CA ALA A 43 13.28 22.12 17.24
C ALA A 43 14.70 22.31 17.80
N ASP A 44 14.83 22.86 19.01
CA ASP A 44 16.12 23.11 19.64
C ASP A 44 16.80 21.76 19.86
N GLY A 45 17.70 21.41 18.92
CA GLY A 45 18.32 20.09 18.78
C GLY A 45 19.18 19.63 19.97
N THR A 46 19.13 20.37 21.06
CA THR A 46 19.73 20.11 22.37
C THR A 46 18.85 19.20 23.22
N ASP A 47 17.54 19.12 23.00
CA ASP A 47 16.65 18.23 23.76
C ASP A 47 16.55 16.83 23.12
N PRO A 48 17.05 15.76 23.77
CA PRO A 48 16.89 14.39 23.29
C PRO A 48 15.42 13.97 23.22
N GLN A 49 14.56 14.50 24.09
CA GLN A 49 13.14 14.14 24.13
C GLN A 49 12.40 14.72 22.92
N GLY A 50 12.63 15.99 22.59
CA GLY A 50 12.11 16.62 21.37
C GLY A 50 12.57 15.91 20.08
N ARG A 51 13.82 15.43 20.04
CA ARG A 51 14.31 14.65 18.88
C ARG A 51 13.61 13.30 18.76
N TRP A 52 13.38 12.59 19.86
CA TRP A 52 12.65 11.34 19.87
C TRP A 52 11.18 11.53 19.47
N GLN A 53 10.52 12.55 20.01
CA GLN A 53 9.14 12.87 19.66
C GLN A 53 9.01 13.21 18.17
N ARG A 54 9.94 13.99 17.62
CA ARG A 54 9.98 14.32 16.20
C ARG A 54 10.15 13.07 15.33
N ALA A 55 11.05 12.16 15.71
CA ALA A 55 11.25 10.89 15.01
C ALA A 55 9.98 10.02 15.02
N LEU A 56 9.24 9.99 16.13
CA LEU A 56 7.95 9.30 16.20
C LEU A 56 6.88 9.95 15.35
N CYS A 57 6.80 11.29 15.34
CA CYS A 57 5.88 12.01 14.47
C CYS A 57 6.19 11.75 12.99
N ASP A 58 7.47 11.77 12.59
CA ASP A 58 7.88 11.48 11.21
C ASP A 58 7.55 10.04 10.80
N LEU A 59 7.75 9.07 11.71
CA LEU A 59 7.37 7.67 11.50
C LEU A 59 5.85 7.51 11.38
N ALA A 60 5.08 8.21 12.21
CA ALA A 60 3.62 8.20 12.13
C ALA A 60 3.12 8.81 10.81
N VAL A 61 3.69 9.93 10.38
CA VAL A 61 3.35 10.56 9.09
C VAL A 61 3.65 9.62 7.91
N HIS A 62 4.79 8.92 7.94
CA HIS A 62 5.12 7.93 6.90
C HIS A 62 4.08 6.80 6.85
N GLN A 63 3.76 6.20 7.99
CA GLN A 63 2.76 5.14 8.05
C GLN A 63 1.39 5.59 7.56
N LEU A 64 0.98 6.83 7.88
CA LEU A 64 -0.28 7.41 7.39
C LEU A 64 -0.24 7.65 5.88
N ASN A 65 0.92 8.00 5.32
CA ASN A 65 1.08 8.16 3.88
C ASN A 65 1.01 6.82 3.14
N ASP A 66 1.64 5.77 3.67
CA ASP A 66 1.55 4.41 3.14
C ASP A 66 0.11 3.89 3.19
N LEU A 67 -0.62 4.19 4.28
CA LEU A 67 -2.02 3.83 4.42
C LEU A 67 -2.92 4.61 3.43
N ASP A 68 -2.70 5.91 3.21
CA ASP A 68 -3.39 6.69 2.16
C ASP A 68 -3.16 6.06 0.78
N ALA A 69 -1.92 5.65 0.47
CA ALA A 69 -1.58 5.01 -0.78
C ALA A 69 -2.27 3.64 -0.96
N HIS A 70 -2.29 2.79 0.08
CA HIS A 70 -2.98 1.51 0.03
C HIS A 70 -4.50 1.67 -0.12
N LEU A 71 -5.09 2.64 0.58
CA LEU A 71 -6.52 2.94 0.45
C LEU A 71 -6.85 3.50 -0.95
N ALA A 72 -5.99 4.33 -1.52
CA ALA A 72 -6.14 4.80 -2.90
C ALA A 72 -6.10 3.63 -3.91
N GLN A 73 -5.19 2.67 -3.73
CA GLN A 73 -5.15 1.44 -4.55
C GLN A 73 -6.43 0.62 -4.41
N LEU A 74 -7.00 0.51 -3.20
CA LEU A 74 -8.29 -0.17 -3.01
C LEU A 74 -9.46 0.56 -3.69
N ARG A 75 -9.42 1.89 -3.72
CA ARG A 75 -10.43 2.72 -4.42
C ARG A 75 -10.34 2.55 -5.93
N ASP A 76 -9.13 2.71 -6.48
CA ASP A 76 -8.86 2.74 -7.91
C ASP A 76 -8.89 1.33 -8.53
N GLY A 77 -8.73 0.29 -7.70
CA GLY A 77 -8.58 -1.09 -8.14
C GLY A 77 -7.14 -1.38 -8.58
N PRO A 78 -6.81 -2.65 -8.87
CA PRO A 78 -5.47 -3.02 -9.32
C PRO A 78 -5.13 -2.24 -10.58
N GLN A 79 -4.21 -1.28 -10.45
CA GLN A 79 -3.70 -0.50 -11.57
C GLN A 79 -3.12 -1.50 -12.58
N PRO A 80 -3.53 -1.46 -13.87
CA PRO A 80 -2.89 -2.27 -14.88
C PRO A 80 -1.40 -1.97 -14.81
N ALA A 81 -0.58 -3.00 -14.57
CA ALA A 81 0.87 -2.85 -14.63
C ALA A 81 1.20 -2.12 -15.96
N PRO A 82 2.09 -1.11 -15.94
CA PRO A 82 2.43 -0.38 -17.15
C PRO A 82 2.76 -1.42 -18.22
N ALA A 83 1.94 -1.46 -19.28
CA ALA A 83 2.14 -2.38 -20.38
C ALA A 83 3.59 -2.20 -20.82
N ALA A 84 4.41 -3.23 -20.61
CA ALA A 84 5.74 -3.28 -21.18
C ALA A 84 5.57 -2.86 -22.64
N PRO A 85 6.38 -1.90 -23.16
CA PRO A 85 6.18 -1.39 -24.51
C PRO A 85 6.14 -2.60 -25.43
N SER A 86 4.95 -2.89 -25.96
CA SER A 86 4.78 -3.94 -26.95
C SER A 86 5.58 -3.45 -28.14
N THR A 87 6.77 -3.99 -28.32
CA THR A 87 7.58 -3.79 -29.52
C THR A 87 6.78 -4.37 -30.68
N ALA A 88 5.87 -3.56 -31.22
CA ALA A 88 5.20 -3.83 -32.47
C ALA A 88 6.27 -3.68 -33.56
N GLY A 89 6.92 -4.80 -33.89
CA GLY A 89 7.79 -4.89 -35.05
C GLY A 89 6.98 -4.77 -36.35
N PRO A 90 7.59 -4.42 -37.49
CA PRO A 90 7.03 -4.78 -38.78
C PRO A 90 7.24 -6.28 -38.98
N ALA A 91 6.15 -6.98 -39.31
CA ALA A 91 6.16 -8.40 -39.63
C ALA A 91 7.11 -8.70 -40.79
N GLU A 92 8.09 -9.58 -40.57
CA GLU A 92 8.66 -10.37 -41.67
C GLU A 92 8.59 -11.86 -41.33
N ARG A 93 8.02 -12.56 -42.29
CA ARG A 93 7.54 -13.92 -42.31
C ARG A 93 8.68 -14.92 -42.41
N ALA A 94 8.73 -15.91 -41.51
CA ALA A 94 8.98 -17.31 -41.86
C ALA A 94 8.87 -18.23 -40.64
N VAL A 95 7.89 -19.13 -40.66
CA VAL A 95 7.97 -20.46 -40.01
C VAL A 95 8.23 -21.47 -41.13
N PRO A 96 9.04 -22.52 -40.90
CA PRO A 96 8.41 -23.78 -40.48
C PRO A 96 9.20 -24.60 -39.43
N THR A 97 8.42 -25.11 -38.47
CA THR A 97 8.35 -26.51 -37.97
C THR A 97 9.60 -27.40 -37.90
N ALA A 98 9.88 -27.92 -36.69
CA ALA A 98 9.88 -29.37 -36.44
C ALA A 98 9.75 -29.70 -34.92
N PRO A 99 9.17 -30.87 -34.56
CA PRO A 99 8.60 -31.15 -33.25
C PRO A 99 9.45 -32.09 -32.39
N GLY A 100 9.41 -31.91 -31.07
CA GLY A 100 9.91 -32.86 -30.09
C GLY A 100 8.99 -32.92 -28.88
N ALA A 101 7.90 -33.69 -29.00
CA ALA A 101 7.19 -34.26 -27.86
C ALA A 101 8.19 -35.14 -27.06
N ALA A 102 8.14 -35.27 -25.73
CA ALA A 102 7.00 -35.50 -24.87
C ALA A 102 7.38 -35.28 -23.38
N PRO A 103 6.38 -35.17 -22.48
CA PRO A 103 6.55 -34.94 -21.04
C PRO A 103 6.78 -36.26 -20.28
N CYS A 104 7.37 -36.19 -19.08
CA CYS A 104 7.08 -37.18 -18.03
C CYS A 104 7.42 -36.61 -16.64
N SER A 105 6.41 -36.62 -15.78
CA SER A 105 6.46 -36.31 -14.36
C SER A 105 6.93 -37.54 -13.58
N ALA A 106 7.84 -37.38 -12.61
CA ALA A 106 8.06 -38.25 -11.44
C ALA A 106 9.35 -37.73 -10.74
N ALA A 107 9.33 -37.20 -9.52
CA ALA A 107 9.03 -37.81 -8.22
C ALA A 107 10.31 -37.84 -7.35
N SER A 108 10.15 -37.38 -6.11
CA SER A 108 10.86 -37.79 -4.89
C SER A 108 12.33 -37.42 -4.63
N ALA A 109 12.44 -36.51 -3.65
CA ALA A 109 13.09 -36.67 -2.33
C ALA A 109 14.63 -36.46 -2.17
N PRO A 110 15.06 -35.89 -1.01
CA PRO A 110 16.45 -35.53 -0.73
C PRO A 110 17.23 -36.64 -0.01
N PRO A 111 18.56 -36.48 0.13
CA PRO A 111 19.19 -36.87 1.39
C PRO A 111 20.08 -35.77 1.99
N SER A 112 19.98 -35.70 3.31
CA SER A 112 20.84 -35.01 4.26
C SER A 112 22.33 -35.26 4.02
N GLY A 113 23.15 -34.24 4.27
CA GLY A 113 24.60 -34.37 4.29
C GLY A 113 25.23 -33.31 5.21
N THR A 114 25.47 -33.72 6.46
CA THR A 114 26.25 -33.02 7.48
C THR A 114 27.72 -32.90 7.06
N CYS A 115 28.32 -31.73 7.29
CA CYS A 115 29.71 -31.54 7.71
C CYS A 115 29.77 -30.30 8.60
#